data_AF-A0A328Q8H3-F1
#
_entry.id   AF-A0A328Q8H3-F1
#
_cell.length_a   1.000
_cell.length_b   1.000
_cell.length_c   1.000
_cell.angle_alpha   90.00
_cell.angle_beta   90.00
_cell.angle_gamma   90.00
#
_symmetry.space_group_name_H-M   'P 1'
#
loop_
_entity.id
_entity.type
_entity.pdbx_description
1 polymer ?
#
loop_
_entity_poly.entity_id
_entity_poly.type
_entity_poly.pdbx_seq_one_letter_code
_entity_poly.pdbx_strand_id
1 'polypeptide(L)' 'MARKYGKAARKCSRCGDHSAIVRRYGLNLCRQCFREIAPKIGFKKYN' A
#
# COMPACT_ATOMS: atom_id res chain seq x y z
N MET A 1 -17.94 -8.21 12.91
CA MET A 1 -16.57 -8.29 13.47
C MET A 1 -15.55 -8.07 12.36
N ALA A 2 -14.71 -7.05 12.46
CA ALA A 2 -13.60 -6.88 11.52
C ALA A 2 -12.66 -8.10 11.64
N ARG A 3 -12.33 -8.75 10.52
CA ARG A 3 -11.38 -9.87 10.50
C ARG A 3 -10.00 -9.33 10.91
N LYS A 4 -9.38 -9.93 11.93
CA LYS A 4 -8.04 -9.52 12.44
C LYS A 4 -6.90 -9.93 11.49
N TYR A 5 -7.12 -10.92 10.62
CA TYR A 5 -6.11 -11.51 9.75
C TYR A 5 -6.70 -11.91 8.39
N GLY A 6 -5.82 -12.10 7.39
CA GLY A 6 -6.17 -12.44 6.01
C GLY A 6 -6.17 -11.24 5.05
N LYS A 7 -6.37 -11.51 3.76
CA LYS A 7 -6.34 -10.52 2.67
C LYS A 7 -7.38 -9.40 2.88
N ALA A 8 -8.58 -9.76 3.34
CA ALA A 8 -9.67 -8.81 3.60
C ALA A 8 -9.44 -7.94 4.85
N ALA A 9 -8.52 -8.31 5.74
CA ALA A 9 -8.23 -7.53 6.96
C ALA A 9 -7.45 -6.24 6.65
N ARG A 10 -6.80 -6.17 5.49
CA ARG A 10 -5.91 -5.05 5.13
C ARG A 10 -6.33 -4.49 3.79
N LYS A 11 -6.49 -3.18 3.77
CA LYS A 11 -6.85 -2.42 2.59
C LYS A 11 -5.81 -1.33 2.36
N CYS A 12 -5.60 -1.01 1.11
CA CYS A 12 -4.91 0.19 0.68
C CYS A 12 -5.52 1.43 1.35
N SER A 13 -4.72 2.23 2.04
CA SER A 13 -5.23 3.42 2.75
C SER A 13 -5.86 4.47 1.83
N ARG A 14 -5.47 4.50 0.55
CA ARG A 14 -5.96 5.49 -0.43
C ARG A 14 -7.14 5.01 -1.26
N CYS A 15 -7.09 3.75 -1.68
CA CYS A 15 -7.94 3.20 -2.72
C CYS A 15 -8.89 2.10 -2.23
N GLY A 16 -8.68 1.57 -1.02
CA GLY A 16 -9.49 0.48 -0.48
C GLY A 16 -9.23 -0.90 -1.10
N ASP A 17 -8.39 -1.01 -2.13
CA ASP A 17 -8.04 -2.29 -2.74
C ASP A 17 -7.29 -3.20 -1.74
N HIS A 18 -7.58 -4.50 -1.83
CA HIS A 18 -6.98 -5.56 -1.05
C HIS A 18 -5.83 -6.28 -1.79
N SER A 19 -5.56 -5.86 -3.03
CA SER A 19 -4.65 -6.51 -3.96
C SER A 19 -3.32 -5.76 -4.04
N ALA A 20 -2.22 -6.51 -4.07
CA ALA A 20 -0.86 -5.99 -4.23
C ALA A 20 -0.52 -4.81 -3.29
N ILE A 21 -0.80 -4.98 -2.00
CA ILE A 21 -0.50 -3.99 -0.96
C ILE A 21 0.99 -4.06 -0.61
N VAL A 22 1.69 -2.93 -0.77
CA VAL A 22 3.03 -2.69 -0.25
C VAL A 22 2.95 -2.50 1.26
N ARG A 23 3.47 -3.50 1.99
CA ARG A 23 3.44 -3.55 3.45
C ARG A 23 4.72 -3.07 4.12
N ARG A 24 5.80 -2.88 3.35
CA ARG A 24 7.07 -2.41 3.89
C ARG A 24 6.93 -0.97 4.37
N TYR A 25 7.69 -0.64 5.42
CA TYR A 25 7.76 0.70 6.00
C TYR A 25 6.41 1.25 6.50
N GLY A 26 5.44 0.38 6.81
CA GLY A 26 4.14 0.80 7.34
C GLY A 26 3.23 1.52 6.32
N LEU A 27 3.59 1.54 5.03
CA LEU A 27 2.89 2.33 4.02
C LEU A 27 1.45 1.86 3.77
N ASN A 28 1.18 0.55 3.78
CA ASN A 28 -0.13 -0.03 3.52
C ASN A 28 -0.82 0.55 2.26
N LEU A 29 -0.05 0.74 1.19
CA LEU A 29 -0.52 1.30 -0.08
C LEU A 29 -0.57 0.23 -1.16
N CYS A 30 -1.55 0.32 -2.06
CA CYS A 30 -1.55 -0.50 -3.26
C CYS A 30 -0.35 -0.16 -4.16
N ARG A 31 0.13 -1.10 -4.99
CA ARG A 31 1.27 -0.83 -5.91
C ARG A 31 1.08 0.37 -6.83
N GLN A 32 -0.15 0.65 -7.28
CA GLN A 32 -0.46 1.77 -8.18
C GLN A 32 -0.34 3.10 -7.41
N CYS A 33 -1.04 3.16 -6.28
CA CYS A 33 -1.02 4.24 -5.30
C CYS A 33 0.39 4.56 -4.83
N PHE A 34 1.20 3.53 -4.58
CA PHE A 34 2.58 3.69 -4.17
C PHE A 34 3.40 4.37 -5.27
N ARG A 35 3.20 4.04 -6.55
CA ARG A 35 3.95 4.68 -7.66
C ARG A 35 3.62 6.17 -7.80
N GLU A 36 2.38 6.58 -7.54
CA GLU A 36 1.99 8.00 -7.58
C GLU A 36 2.59 8.81 -6.43
N ILE A 37 2.68 8.21 -5.23
CA ILE A 37 3.09 8.92 -4.01
C ILE A 37 4.60 8.74 -3.75
N ALA A 38 5.23 7.69 -4.27
CA ALA A 38 6.66 7.42 -4.19
C ALA A 38 7.53 8.67 -4.41
N PRO A 39 7.38 9.47 -5.49
CA PRO A 39 8.20 10.67 -5.68
C PRO A 39 7.96 11.73 -4.60
N LYS A 40 6.76 11.83 -4.04
CA LYS A 40 6.42 12.79 -2.97
C LYS A 40 6.97 12.38 -1.61
N ILE A 41 7.08 11.07 -1.36
CA ILE A 41 7.69 10.52 -0.12
C ILE A 41 9.23 10.57 -0.20
N GLY A 42 9.79 10.84 -1.38
CA GLY A 42 11.24 10.86 -1.59
C GLY A 42 11.82 9.53 -2.07
N PHE A 43 10.98 8.56 -2.47
CA PHE A 43 11.47 7.38 -3.18
C PHE A 43 11.91 7.78 -4.58
N LYS A 44 13.20 7.56 -4.86
CA LYS A 44 13.80 7.69 -6.19
C LYS A 44 14.20 6.31 -6.70
N LYS A 45 13.92 6.06 -7.99
CA LYS A 45 14.35 4.83 -8.65
C LYS A 45 15.80 5.00 -9.10
N TYR A 46 16.70 4.24 -8.51
CA TYR A 46 18.10 4.16 -8.92
C TYR A 46 18.31 2.82 -9.62
N ASN A 47 17.94 2.80 -10.91
CA ASN A 47 17.95 1.66 -11.83
C ASN A 47 16.87 0.58 -11.62
#